data_AF-A0A7C1HNB5-F1
#
_entry.id   AF-A0A7C1HNB5-F1
#
_cell.length_a   1.000
_cell.length_b   1.000
_cell.length_c   1.000
_cell.angle_alpha   90.00
_cell.angle_beta   90.00
_cell.angle_gamma   90.00
#
_symmetry.space_group_name_H-M   'P 1'
#
loop_
_entity.id
_entity.type
_entity.pdbx_description
1 polymer ?
#
loop_
_entity_poly.entity_id
_entity_poly.type
_entity_poly.pdbx_seq_one_letter_code
_entity_poly.pdbx_strand_id
1 'polypeptide(L)'
;MLFTSLVLLVAGLLFSFAHLHYPRNAYKAINNIGSSWMSREILAEVIFLSILLLWYIILRMKIKRIKLLIPEIMAIVSGTILVFFMVKTYMLPSLVELNHPSFPLSFILTALLAGTAVIYFLIKKSEAGLAFRFKILWTLLFFVSVINHLIFRSFNKDLYSLDIFLGFYLAAIIFSLPSLYATIKNKNRMSDVIFLSLALICDLLNRVYTLTYANPAL
;
A
#
# COMPACT_ATOMS: atom_id res chain seq x y z
N MET A 1 7.07 -11.78 10.47
CA MET A 1 6.97 -10.56 9.65
C MET A 1 7.68 -10.72 8.31
N LEU A 2 9.00 -10.89 8.25
CA LEU A 2 9.73 -11.05 6.97
C LEU A 2 9.23 -12.17 6.06
N PHE A 3 8.93 -13.35 6.63
CA PHE A 3 8.34 -14.44 5.85
C PHE A 3 7.00 -14.05 5.22
N THR A 4 6.13 -13.39 5.99
CA THR A 4 4.85 -12.86 5.50
C THR A 4 5.07 -11.84 4.39
N SER A 5 6.04 -10.94 4.54
CA SER A 5 6.40 -9.96 3.49
C SER A 5 6.84 -10.66 2.20
N LEU A 6 7.68 -11.69 2.28
CA LEU A 6 8.10 -12.48 1.12
C LEU A 6 6.93 -13.17 0.43
N VAL A 7 6.03 -13.79 1.19
CA VAL A 7 4.83 -14.45 0.65
C VAL A 7 3.95 -13.43 -0.07
N LEU A 8 3.70 -12.27 0.54
CA LEU A 8 2.90 -11.21 -0.07
C LEU A 8 3.55 -10.64 -1.33
N LEU A 9 4.87 -10.46 -1.33
CA LEU A 9 5.58 -9.92 -2.49
C LEU A 9 5.56 -10.91 -3.66
N VAL A 10 5.80 -12.20 -3.39
CA VAL A 10 5.71 -13.25 -4.43
C VAL A 10 4.28 -13.38 -4.93
N ALA A 11 3.28 -13.31 -4.07
CA ALA A 11 1.88 -13.31 -4.49
C ALA A 11 1.55 -12.11 -5.38
N GLY A 12 1.98 -10.91 -5.01
CA GLY A 12 1.85 -9.70 -5.83
C GLY A 12 2.49 -9.84 -7.20
N LEU A 13 3.72 -10.37 -7.25
CA LEU A 13 4.42 -10.67 -8.49
C LEU A 13 3.61 -11.65 -9.35
N LEU A 14 3.09 -12.75 -8.77
CA LEU A 14 2.27 -13.71 -9.51
C LEU A 14 1.00 -13.08 -10.10
N PHE A 15 0.30 -12.22 -9.35
CA PHE A 15 -0.82 -11.45 -9.88
C PHE A 15 -0.41 -10.50 -11.02
N SER A 16 0.78 -9.89 -10.90
CA SER A 16 1.36 -9.07 -11.96
C SER A 16 1.66 -9.88 -13.24
N PHE A 17 2.12 -11.12 -13.12
CA PHE A 17 2.32 -11.97 -14.31
C PHE A 17 1.00 -12.50 -14.89
N ALA A 18 0.00 -12.77 -14.04
CA ALA A 18 -1.26 -13.38 -14.45
C ALA A 18 -2.10 -12.49 -15.39
N HIS A 19 -1.95 -11.16 -15.32
CA HIS A 19 -2.70 -10.23 -16.17
C HIS A 19 -2.00 -9.91 -17.51
N LEU A 20 -0.79 -10.44 -17.74
CA LEU A 20 -0.05 -10.19 -18.98
C LEU A 20 -0.66 -10.96 -20.16
N HIS A 21 -0.90 -10.26 -21.27
CA HIS A 21 -1.32 -10.89 -22.53
C HIS A 21 -0.30 -11.90 -23.08
N TYR A 22 1.01 -11.66 -22.87
CA TYR A 22 2.10 -12.51 -23.34
C TYR A 22 3.13 -12.80 -22.24
N PRO A 23 2.81 -13.66 -21.25
CA PRO A 23 3.65 -13.87 -20.07
C PRO A 23 5.04 -14.44 -20.42
N ARG A 24 5.15 -15.23 -21.50
CA ARG A 24 6.44 -15.75 -22.00
C ARG A 24 7.42 -14.66 -22.43
N ASN A 25 6.92 -13.48 -22.80
CA ASN A 25 7.74 -12.34 -23.23
C ASN A 25 8.01 -11.34 -22.09
N ALA A 26 7.55 -11.59 -20.87
CA ALA A 26 7.66 -10.65 -19.75
C ALA A 26 9.12 -10.24 -19.45
N TYR A 27 10.09 -11.12 -19.69
CA TYR A 27 11.52 -10.81 -19.53
C TYR A 27 11.97 -9.62 -20.41
N LYS A 28 11.31 -9.40 -21.56
CA LYS A 28 11.60 -8.27 -22.45
C LYS A 28 11.24 -6.92 -21.82
N ALA A 29 10.38 -6.90 -20.80
CA ALA A 29 10.02 -5.67 -20.08
C ALA A 29 11.25 -5.03 -19.41
N ILE A 30 12.32 -5.78 -19.17
CA ILE A 30 13.57 -5.29 -18.56
C ILE A 30 14.51 -4.64 -19.60
N ASN A 31 14.26 -4.82 -20.91
CA ASN A 31 15.15 -4.30 -21.94
C ASN A 31 15.12 -2.77 -22.10
N ASN A 32 14.20 -2.08 -21.42
CA ASN A 32 13.96 -0.64 -21.55
C ASN A 32 14.15 0.13 -20.23
N ILE A 33 15.05 -0.31 -19.34
CA ILE A 33 15.31 0.36 -18.04
C ILE A 33 15.65 1.84 -18.22
N GLY A 34 16.34 2.19 -19.32
CA GLY A 34 16.74 3.57 -19.61
C GLY A 34 15.56 4.51 -19.90
N SER A 35 14.47 4.02 -20.48
CA SER A 35 13.38 4.85 -21.03
C SER A 35 12.02 4.63 -20.37
N SER A 36 11.75 3.44 -19.82
CA SER A 36 10.44 3.05 -19.32
C SER A 36 10.38 2.98 -17.79
N TRP A 37 9.43 3.70 -17.18
CA TRP A 37 9.15 3.61 -15.74
C TRP A 37 8.70 2.21 -15.32
N MET A 38 7.87 1.55 -16.12
CA MET A 38 7.45 0.16 -15.88
C MET A 38 8.64 -0.81 -15.82
N SER A 39 9.65 -0.61 -16.69
CA SER A 39 10.88 -1.42 -16.68
C SER A 39 11.67 -1.23 -15.37
N ARG A 40 11.77 0.01 -14.90
CA ARG A 40 12.43 0.36 -13.63
C ARG A 40 11.68 -0.20 -12.42
N GLU A 41 10.34 -0.18 -12.46
CA GLU A 41 9.48 -0.76 -11.44
C GLU A 41 9.72 -2.27 -11.29
N ILE A 42 9.69 -3.03 -12.40
CA ILE A 42 9.97 -4.47 -12.39
C ILE A 42 11.37 -4.75 -11.82
N LEU A 43 12.38 -3.99 -12.25
CA LEU A 43 13.73 -4.14 -11.72
C LEU A 43 13.80 -3.86 -10.20
N ALA A 44 13.15 -2.79 -9.74
CA ALA A 44 13.10 -2.45 -8.32
C ALA A 44 12.36 -3.51 -7.49
N GLU A 45 11.31 -4.12 -8.04
CA GLU A 45 10.58 -5.22 -7.39
C GLU A 45 11.47 -6.44 -7.19
N VAL A 46 12.21 -6.85 -8.23
CA VAL A 46 13.18 -7.95 -8.15
C VAL A 46 14.31 -7.66 -7.16
N ILE A 47 14.83 -6.42 -7.14
CA ILE A 47 15.86 -6.01 -6.19
C ILE A 47 15.32 -6.05 -4.75
N PHE A 48 14.13 -5.50 -4.52
CA PHE A 48 13.50 -5.49 -3.20
C PHE A 48 13.22 -6.92 -2.70
N LEU A 49 12.70 -7.79 -3.57
CA LEU A 49 12.52 -9.22 -3.26
C LEU A 49 13.82 -9.89 -2.86
N SER A 50 14.88 -9.65 -3.63
CA SER A 50 16.21 -10.22 -3.39
C SER A 50 16.79 -9.75 -2.05
N ILE A 51 16.67 -8.46 -1.72
CA ILE A 51 17.09 -7.90 -0.44
C ILE A 51 16.34 -8.54 0.73
N LEU A 52 15.01 -8.66 0.62
CA LEU A 52 14.20 -9.31 1.66
C LEU A 52 14.54 -10.79 1.84
N LEU A 53 14.81 -11.50 0.73
CA LEU A 53 15.19 -12.90 0.77
C LEU A 53 16.56 -13.09 1.42
N LEU A 54 17.55 -12.27 1.04
CA LEU A 54 18.87 -12.26 1.66
C LEU A 54 18.78 -11.93 3.15
N TRP A 55 17.98 -10.94 3.53
CA TRP A 55 17.75 -10.60 4.93
C TRP A 55 17.16 -11.78 5.70
N TYR A 56 16.15 -12.44 5.14
CA TYR A 56 15.56 -13.64 5.71
C TYR A 56 16.59 -14.76 5.91
N ILE A 57 17.43 -15.03 4.90
CA ILE A 57 18.50 -16.04 4.97
C ILE A 57 19.52 -15.69 6.06
N ILE A 58 19.98 -14.44 6.13
CA ILE A 58 20.93 -13.96 7.16
C ILE A 58 20.41 -14.25 8.56
N LEU A 59 19.13 -13.96 8.82
CA LEU A 59 18.49 -14.23 10.11
C LEU A 59 18.37 -15.73 10.39
N ARG A 60 17.95 -16.52 9.39
CA ARG A 60 17.75 -17.98 9.55
C ARG A 60 19.06 -18.72 9.77
N MET A 61 20.13 -18.30 9.10
CA MET A 61 21.47 -18.87 9.22
C MET A 61 22.29 -18.26 10.37
N LYS A 62 21.74 -17.28 11.11
CA LYS A 62 22.40 -16.59 12.23
C LYS A 62 23.79 -16.03 11.86
N ILE A 63 23.93 -15.48 10.67
CA ILE A 63 25.22 -14.95 10.16
C ILE A 63 25.58 -13.68 10.95
N LYS A 64 26.49 -13.80 11.93
CA LYS A 64 26.85 -12.72 12.86
C LYS A 64 27.71 -11.60 12.25
N ARG A 65 28.32 -11.83 11.08
CA ARG A 65 29.22 -10.87 10.44
C ARG A 65 28.50 -9.65 9.85
N ILE A 66 27.22 -9.80 9.51
CA ILE A 66 26.40 -8.74 8.92
C ILE A 66 25.56 -8.11 10.03
N LYS A 67 25.73 -6.80 10.25
CA LYS A 67 24.88 -6.05 11.18
C LYS A 67 23.46 -6.02 10.63
N LEU A 68 22.46 -6.41 11.44
CA LEU A 68 21.04 -6.45 11.04
C LEU A 68 20.53 -5.12 10.47
N LEU A 69 21.11 -3.99 10.91
CA LEU A 69 20.77 -2.66 10.42
C LEU A 69 21.01 -2.49 8.90
N ILE A 70 21.99 -3.19 8.33
CA ILE A 70 22.34 -3.06 6.91
C ILE A 70 21.19 -3.53 6.00
N PRO A 71 20.72 -4.79 6.07
CA PRO A 71 19.61 -5.24 5.24
C PRO A 71 18.31 -4.51 5.55
N GLU A 72 18.12 -4.02 6.77
CA GLU A 72 16.96 -3.20 7.15
C GLU A 72 16.93 -1.86 6.38
N ILE A 73 18.04 -1.10 6.41
CA ILE A 73 18.16 0.15 5.64
C ILE A 73 17.99 -0.12 4.15
N MET A 74 18.64 -1.18 3.64
CA MET A 74 18.50 -1.55 2.23
C MET A 74 17.05 -1.87 1.85
N ALA A 75 16.30 -2.56 2.71
CA ALA A 75 14.90 -2.87 2.48
C ALA A 75 14.03 -1.61 2.49
N ILE A 76 14.25 -0.68 3.43
CA ILE A 76 13.54 0.61 3.50
C ILE A 76 13.77 1.43 2.22
N VAL A 77 15.03 1.57 1.80
CA VAL A 77 15.40 2.35 0.62
C VAL A 77 14.83 1.73 -0.65
N SER A 78 15.03 0.42 -0.86
CA SER A 78 14.54 -0.27 -2.05
C SER A 78 13.01 -0.32 -2.14
N GLY A 79 12.32 -0.55 -1.01
CA GLY A 79 10.86 -0.47 -0.95
C GLY A 79 10.32 0.93 -1.27
N THR A 80 11.01 1.98 -0.80
CA THR A 80 10.64 3.37 -1.12
C THR A 80 10.84 3.67 -2.61
N ILE A 81 11.95 3.22 -3.20
CA ILE A 81 12.23 3.37 -4.63
C ILE A 81 11.18 2.61 -5.47
N LEU A 82 10.78 1.41 -5.04
CA LEU A 82 9.73 0.63 -5.71
C LEU A 82 8.41 1.41 -5.76
N VAL A 83 7.95 1.95 -4.62
CA VAL A 83 6.72 2.78 -4.57
C VAL A 83 6.86 4.02 -5.46
N PHE A 84 8.03 4.65 -5.49
CA PHE A 84 8.29 5.78 -6.37
C PHE A 84 8.16 5.41 -7.86
N PHE A 85 8.71 4.26 -8.28
CA PHE A 85 8.55 3.82 -9.67
C PHE A 85 7.10 3.45 -9.99
N MET A 86 6.39 2.78 -9.09
CA MET A 86 4.94 2.54 -9.23
C MET A 86 4.20 3.84 -9.52
N VAL A 87 4.40 4.87 -8.69
CA VAL A 87 3.80 6.20 -8.89
C VAL A 87 4.12 6.76 -10.29
N LYS A 88 5.40 6.72 -10.70
CA LYS A 88 5.84 7.26 -11.98
C LYS A 88 5.30 6.50 -13.19
N THR A 89 5.04 5.20 -13.07
CA THR A 89 4.40 4.41 -14.12
C THR A 89 2.98 4.92 -14.42
N TYR A 90 2.25 5.41 -13.43
CA TYR A 90 0.88 5.92 -13.61
C TYR A 90 0.78 7.44 -13.82
N MET A 91 1.79 8.24 -13.45
CA MET A 91 1.80 9.70 -13.70
C MET A 91 2.08 10.02 -15.17
N LEU A 92 1.07 9.87 -16.01
CA LEU A 92 1.16 10.17 -17.44
C LEU A 92 1.18 11.70 -17.67
N PRO A 93 2.15 12.24 -18.43
CA PRO A 93 2.23 13.68 -18.69
C PRO A 93 0.98 14.28 -19.35
N SER A 94 0.23 13.47 -20.09
CA SER A 94 -1.01 13.86 -20.77
C SER A 94 -2.21 14.01 -19.84
N LEU A 95 -2.16 13.48 -18.61
CA LEU A 95 -3.28 13.50 -17.66
C LEU A 95 -2.97 14.45 -16.51
N VAL A 96 -3.56 15.64 -16.54
CA VAL A 96 -3.25 16.75 -15.61
C VAL A 96 -3.64 16.38 -14.17
N GLU A 97 -4.72 15.63 -14.01
CA GLU A 97 -5.27 15.18 -12.72
C GLU A 97 -4.28 14.28 -11.97
N LEU A 98 -3.51 13.47 -12.70
CA LEU A 98 -2.52 12.56 -12.13
C LEU A 98 -1.21 13.28 -11.75
N ASN A 99 -1.00 14.52 -12.20
CA ASN A 99 0.14 15.34 -11.82
C ASN A 99 -0.04 16.04 -10.47
N HIS A 100 -1.25 16.03 -9.91
CA HIS A 100 -1.53 16.62 -8.59
C HIS A 100 -0.90 15.78 -7.46
N PRO A 101 -0.30 16.38 -6.41
CA PRO A 101 0.36 15.65 -5.30
C PRO A 101 -0.53 14.67 -4.53
N SER A 102 -1.85 14.83 -4.59
CA SER A 102 -2.79 13.86 -3.99
C SER A 102 -2.71 12.48 -4.62
N PHE A 103 -2.37 12.39 -5.90
CA PHE A 103 -2.23 11.12 -6.60
C PHE A 103 -1.03 10.30 -6.09
N PRO A 104 0.23 10.79 -6.10
CA PRO A 104 1.36 10.04 -5.55
C PRO A 104 1.18 9.76 -4.05
N LEU A 105 0.55 10.66 -3.30
CA LEU A 105 0.26 10.44 -1.87
C LEU A 105 -0.68 9.24 -1.66
N SER A 106 -1.65 9.02 -2.56
CA SER A 106 -2.55 7.86 -2.46
C SER A 106 -1.81 6.52 -2.53
N PHE A 107 -0.76 6.39 -3.36
CA PHE A 107 0.05 5.17 -3.45
C PHE A 107 0.79 4.89 -2.14
N ILE A 108 1.35 5.93 -1.54
CA ILE A 108 2.09 5.84 -0.27
C ILE A 108 1.12 5.47 0.87
N LEU A 109 -0.04 6.12 0.93
CA LEU A 109 -1.05 5.87 1.96
C LEU A 109 -1.56 4.43 1.93
N THR A 110 -1.85 3.88 0.75
CA THR A 110 -2.29 2.48 0.67
C THR A 110 -1.20 1.51 1.12
N ALA A 111 0.06 1.73 0.73
CA ALA A 111 1.16 0.88 1.15
C ALA A 111 1.31 0.89 2.69
N LEU A 112 1.21 2.08 3.31
CA LEU A 112 1.27 2.24 4.75
C LEU A 112 0.05 1.64 5.47
N LEU A 113 -1.18 1.88 4.98
CA LEU A 113 -2.41 1.33 5.53
C LEU A 113 -2.41 -0.20 5.46
N ALA A 114 -2.02 -0.78 4.32
CA ALA A 114 -1.97 -2.23 4.15
C ALA A 114 -0.91 -2.84 5.06
N GLY A 115 0.30 -2.26 5.08
CA GLY A 115 1.39 -2.73 5.94
C GLY A 115 1.05 -2.67 7.43
N THR A 116 0.48 -1.56 7.90
CA THR A 116 0.09 -1.38 9.30
C THR A 116 -1.05 -2.30 9.71
N ALA A 117 -2.03 -2.57 8.82
CA ALA A 117 -3.09 -3.55 9.05
C ALA A 117 -2.54 -4.98 9.19
N VAL A 118 -1.65 -5.40 8.29
CA VAL A 118 -1.01 -6.73 8.34
C VAL A 118 -0.22 -6.88 9.64
N ILE A 119 0.59 -5.88 10.01
CA ILE A 119 1.35 -5.91 11.26
C ILE A 119 0.41 -6.04 12.46
N TYR A 120 -0.64 -5.23 12.54
CA TYR A 120 -1.65 -5.32 13.59
C TYR A 120 -2.20 -6.74 13.74
N PHE A 121 -2.63 -7.38 12.65
CA PHE A 121 -3.18 -8.73 12.71
C PHE A 121 -2.17 -9.80 13.13
N LEU A 122 -0.90 -9.65 12.76
CA LEU A 122 0.17 -10.56 13.15
C LEU A 122 0.48 -10.50 14.64
N ILE A 123 0.46 -9.31 15.24
CA ILE A 123 0.92 -9.11 16.62
C ILE A 123 -0.20 -8.92 17.65
N LYS A 124 -1.45 -8.70 17.25
CA LYS A 124 -2.56 -8.42 18.19
C LYS A 124 -2.79 -9.47 19.28
N LYS A 125 -2.33 -10.70 19.07
CA LYS A 125 -2.42 -11.78 20.07
C LYS A 125 -1.20 -11.87 20.98
N SER A 126 -0.01 -11.55 20.47
CA SER A 126 1.26 -11.69 21.21
C SER A 126 1.65 -10.40 21.94
N GLU A 127 1.40 -9.25 21.34
CA GLU A 127 1.88 -7.95 21.79
C GLU A 127 0.76 -6.89 21.73
N ALA A 128 -0.23 -7.02 22.61
CA ALA A 128 -1.43 -6.17 22.59
C ALA A 128 -1.12 -4.67 22.65
N GLY A 129 -0.12 -4.25 23.44
CA GLY A 129 0.28 -2.85 23.54
C GLY A 129 0.88 -2.30 22.24
N LEU A 130 1.73 -3.07 21.56
CA LEU A 130 2.29 -2.67 20.26
C LEU A 130 1.22 -2.69 19.17
N ALA A 131 0.34 -3.70 19.18
CA ALA A 131 -0.80 -3.78 18.27
C ALA A 131 -1.69 -2.54 18.38
N PHE A 132 -1.97 -2.08 19.59
CA PHE A 132 -2.76 -0.87 19.80
C PHE A 132 -2.11 0.38 19.19
N ARG A 133 -0.78 0.52 19.27
CA ARG A 133 -0.04 1.61 18.62
C ARG A 133 -0.17 1.56 17.09
N PHE A 134 -0.01 0.37 16.50
CA PHE A 134 -0.22 0.19 15.06
C PHE A 134 -1.66 0.48 14.65
N LYS A 135 -2.65 0.18 15.51
CA LYS A 135 -4.04 0.52 15.26
C LYS A 135 -4.30 2.03 15.29
N ILE A 136 -3.70 2.75 16.24
CA ILE A 136 -3.76 4.22 16.28
C ILE A 136 -3.15 4.79 15.01
N LEU A 137 -1.94 4.33 14.65
CA LEU A 137 -1.26 4.76 13.42
C LEU A 137 -2.13 4.51 12.18
N TRP A 138 -2.72 3.31 12.08
CA TRP A 138 -3.63 2.95 10.99
C TRP A 138 -4.82 3.90 10.91
N THR A 139 -5.42 4.23 12.06
CA THR A 139 -6.57 5.16 12.12
C THR A 139 -6.17 6.56 11.67
N LEU A 140 -5.01 7.06 12.09
CA LEU A 140 -4.48 8.35 11.64
C LEU A 140 -4.23 8.36 10.13
N LEU A 141 -3.59 7.32 9.60
CA LEU A 141 -3.36 7.17 8.15
C LEU A 141 -4.68 7.14 7.37
N PHE A 142 -5.72 6.51 7.91
CA PHE A 142 -7.04 6.49 7.29
C PHE A 142 -7.64 7.91 7.22
N PHE A 143 -7.56 8.70 8.28
CA PHE A 143 -8.01 10.09 8.22
C PHE A 143 -7.18 10.94 7.26
N VAL A 144 -5.88 10.70 7.13
CA VAL A 144 -5.04 11.34 6.10
C VAL A 144 -5.51 10.93 4.69
N SER A 145 -5.92 9.67 4.48
CA SER A 145 -6.51 9.21 3.22
C SER A 145 -7.84 9.89 2.91
N VAL A 146 -8.73 10.05 3.90
CA VAL A 146 -9.98 10.82 3.76
C VAL A 146 -9.67 12.25 3.33
N ILE A 147 -8.75 12.93 4.02
CA ILE A 147 -8.37 14.31 3.70
C ILE A 147 -7.78 14.39 2.29
N ASN A 148 -6.91 13.45 1.91
CA ASN A 148 -6.33 13.40 0.58
C ASN A 148 -7.40 13.23 -0.52
N HIS A 149 -8.39 12.38 -0.29
CA HIS A 149 -9.54 12.20 -1.19
C HIS A 149 -10.34 13.50 -1.35
N LEU A 150 -10.65 14.18 -0.25
CA LEU A 150 -11.37 15.46 -0.29
C LEU A 150 -10.57 16.57 -1.00
N ILE A 151 -9.25 16.62 -0.80
CA ILE A 151 -8.36 17.55 -1.51
C ILE A 151 -8.41 17.27 -3.02
N PHE A 152 -8.31 16.00 -3.44
CA PHE A 152 -8.38 15.62 -4.84
C PHE A 152 -9.73 16.01 -5.47
N ARG A 153 -10.85 15.79 -4.76
CA ARG A 153 -12.18 16.23 -5.23
C ARG A 153 -12.31 17.74 -5.34
N SER A 154 -11.80 18.47 -4.34
CA SER A 154 -11.81 19.93 -4.32
C SER A 154 -11.07 20.49 -5.53
N PHE A 155 -9.88 19.95 -5.83
CA PHE A 155 -9.10 20.31 -7.02
C PHE A 155 -9.88 20.11 -8.31
N ASN A 156 -10.64 19.01 -8.40
CA ASN A 156 -11.46 18.66 -9.56
C ASN A 156 -12.89 19.24 -9.53
N LYS A 157 -13.19 20.14 -8.58
CA LYS A 157 -14.53 20.75 -8.38
C LYS A 157 -15.66 19.74 -8.19
N ASP A 158 -15.34 18.55 -7.71
CA ASP A 158 -16.28 17.43 -7.51
C ASP A 158 -16.60 17.20 -6.02
N LEU A 159 -16.46 18.23 -5.19
CA LEU A 159 -16.58 18.10 -3.73
C LEU A 159 -18.01 17.77 -3.26
N TYR A 160 -19.02 18.23 -4.00
CA TYR A 160 -20.43 18.10 -3.61
C TYR A 160 -21.13 16.88 -4.21
N SER A 161 -20.43 16.08 -5.04
CA SER A 161 -21.00 14.87 -5.60
C SER A 161 -21.11 13.79 -4.52
N LEU A 162 -22.34 13.33 -4.26
CA LEU A 162 -22.57 12.15 -3.45
C LEU A 162 -22.46 10.92 -4.34
N ASP A 163 -21.34 10.24 -4.26
CA ASP A 163 -21.11 9.00 -4.99
C ASP A 163 -20.84 7.84 -4.02
N ILE A 164 -20.71 6.65 -4.61
CA ILE A 164 -20.47 5.42 -3.85
C ILE A 164 -19.15 5.48 -3.07
N PHE A 165 -18.13 6.16 -3.59
CA PHE A 165 -16.80 6.30 -2.99
C PHE A 165 -16.86 7.07 -1.67
N LEU A 166 -17.56 8.20 -1.65
CA LEU A 166 -17.76 8.99 -0.44
C LEU A 166 -18.60 8.22 0.60
N GLY A 167 -19.61 7.46 0.14
CA GLY A 167 -20.40 6.58 0.99
C GLY A 167 -19.56 5.54 1.74
N PHE A 168 -18.57 4.93 1.08
CA PHE A 168 -17.63 4.00 1.73
C PHE A 168 -16.78 4.69 2.81
N TYR A 169 -16.26 5.90 2.54
CA TYR A 169 -15.52 6.67 3.54
C TYR A 169 -16.37 7.01 4.77
N LEU A 170 -17.62 7.46 4.57
CA LEU A 170 -18.54 7.74 5.66
C LEU A 170 -18.83 6.48 6.50
N ALA A 171 -19.05 5.34 5.86
CA ALA A 171 -19.23 4.07 6.55
C ALA A 171 -17.99 3.70 7.38
N ALA A 172 -16.79 3.81 6.82
CA ALA A 172 -15.54 3.53 7.54
C ALA A 172 -15.32 4.47 8.74
N ILE A 173 -15.67 5.75 8.62
CA ILE A 173 -15.63 6.71 9.73
C ILE A 173 -16.58 6.28 10.86
N ILE A 174 -17.80 5.85 10.55
CA ILE A 174 -18.77 5.37 11.55
C ILE A 174 -18.21 4.16 12.32
N PHE A 175 -17.55 3.23 11.64
CA PHE A 175 -16.96 2.04 12.27
C PHE A 175 -15.64 2.32 13.03
N SER A 176 -15.00 3.47 12.84
CA SER A 176 -13.71 3.79 13.46
C SER A 176 -13.76 3.87 15.00
N LEU A 177 -14.74 4.58 15.56
CA LEU A 177 -14.87 4.81 17.00
C LEU A 177 -15.25 3.53 17.77
N PRO A 178 -16.29 2.76 17.35
CA PRO A 178 -16.59 1.48 17.97
C PRO A 178 -15.42 0.49 17.89
N SER A 179 -14.67 0.52 16.79
CA SER A 179 -13.47 -0.30 16.63
C SER A 179 -12.40 0.08 17.66
N LEU A 180 -12.00 1.35 17.76
CA LEU A 180 -11.00 1.78 18.75
C LEU A 180 -11.41 1.42 20.18
N TYR A 181 -12.68 1.67 20.53
CA TYR A 181 -13.24 1.33 21.84
C TYR A 181 -13.21 -0.18 22.14
N ALA A 182 -13.55 -1.00 21.15
CA ALA A 182 -13.52 -2.46 21.25
C ALA A 182 -12.11 -2.98 21.58
N THR A 183 -11.07 -2.44 20.94
CA THR A 183 -9.68 -2.80 21.25
C THR A 183 -9.27 -2.40 22.66
N ILE A 184 -9.67 -1.22 23.14
CA ILE A 184 -9.37 -0.76 24.52
C ILE A 184 -10.01 -1.70 25.55
N LYS A 185 -11.26 -2.10 25.33
CA LYS A 185 -11.97 -3.03 26.23
C LYS A 185 -11.60 -4.50 26.03
N ASN A 186 -10.66 -4.80 25.13
CA ASN A 186 -10.34 -6.17 24.66
C ASN A 186 -11.62 -6.98 24.33
N LYS A 187 -12.67 -6.29 23.89
CA LYS A 187 -13.99 -6.85 23.62
C LYS A 187 -14.29 -6.65 22.15
N ASN A 188 -14.55 -7.77 21.49
CA ASN A 188 -14.99 -7.91 20.11
C ASN A 188 -13.93 -7.66 19.03
N ARG A 189 -13.33 -8.75 18.53
CA ARG A 189 -12.31 -8.77 17.48
C ARG A 189 -12.86 -8.54 16.06
N MET A 190 -14.18 -8.56 15.89
CA MET A 190 -14.85 -8.47 14.59
C MET A 190 -14.92 -7.02 14.09
N SER A 191 -15.14 -6.04 14.97
CA SER A 191 -15.14 -4.62 14.61
C SER A 191 -13.78 -4.14 14.10
N ASP A 192 -12.68 -4.71 14.61
CA ASP A 192 -11.33 -4.45 14.12
C ASP A 192 -11.17 -4.91 12.68
N VAL A 193 -11.62 -6.14 12.38
CA VAL A 193 -11.56 -6.69 11.02
C VAL A 193 -12.41 -5.87 10.06
N ILE A 194 -13.64 -5.54 10.46
CA ILE A 194 -14.56 -4.74 9.63
C ILE A 194 -13.97 -3.36 9.34
N PHE A 195 -13.53 -2.63 10.37
CA PHE A 195 -12.97 -1.29 10.18
C PHE A 195 -11.71 -1.32 9.30
N LEU A 196 -10.75 -2.20 9.61
CA LEU A 196 -9.49 -2.27 8.89
C LEU A 196 -9.68 -2.68 7.42
N SER A 197 -10.58 -3.63 7.15
CA SER A 197 -10.88 -4.03 5.77
C SER A 197 -11.64 -2.94 5.02
N LEU A 198 -12.68 -2.36 5.63
CA LEU A 198 -13.50 -1.35 5.00
C LEU A 198 -12.67 -0.13 4.61
N ALA A 199 -11.84 0.40 5.50
CA ALA A 199 -11.07 1.59 5.17
C ALA A 199 -9.86 1.34 4.24
N LEU A 200 -9.33 0.10 4.19
CA LEU A 200 -8.44 -0.31 3.10
C LEU A 200 -9.18 -0.34 1.75
N ILE A 201 -10.41 -0.86 1.73
CA ILE A 201 -11.25 -0.87 0.53
C ILE A 201 -11.55 0.57 0.10
N CYS A 202 -11.90 1.49 1.02
CA CYS A 202 -12.13 2.89 0.70
C CYS A 202 -10.92 3.53 0.02
N ASP A 203 -9.73 3.32 0.57
CA ASP A 203 -8.49 3.89 0.06
C ASP A 203 -8.11 3.32 -1.32
N LEU A 204 -8.34 2.01 -1.56
CA LEU A 204 -8.18 1.40 -2.88
C LEU A 204 -9.20 1.95 -3.88
N LEU A 205 -10.47 2.04 -3.50
CA LEU A 205 -11.54 2.57 -4.34
C LEU A 205 -11.30 4.05 -4.69
N ASN A 206 -10.75 4.85 -3.77
CA ASN A 206 -10.32 6.23 -4.05
C ASN A 206 -9.27 6.29 -5.17
N ARG A 207 -8.31 5.36 -5.16
CA ARG A 207 -7.31 5.29 -6.24
C ARG A 207 -7.96 4.94 -7.58
N VAL A 208 -8.90 4.00 -7.58
CA VAL A 208 -9.67 3.64 -8.78
C VAL A 208 -10.44 4.87 -9.29
N TYR A 209 -11.18 5.55 -8.41
CA TYR A 209 -11.89 6.79 -8.74
C TYR A 209 -10.96 7.83 -9.36
N THR A 210 -9.78 8.04 -8.78
CA THR A 210 -8.80 9.01 -9.28
C THR A 210 -8.33 8.66 -10.71
N LEU A 211 -8.07 7.39 -10.98
CA LEU A 211 -7.66 6.91 -12.31
C LEU A 211 -8.79 7.04 -13.34
N THR A 212 -10.02 6.64 -12.98
CA THR A 212 -11.19 6.73 -13.86
C THR A 212 -11.62 8.18 -14.10
N TYR A 213 -11.41 9.07 -13.12
CA TYR A 213 -11.68 10.49 -13.30
C TYR A 213 -10.70 11.11 -14.32
N ALA A 214 -9.41 10.79 -14.20
CA ALA A 214 -8.38 11.26 -15.12
C ALA A 214 -8.53 10.67 -16.54
N ASN A 215 -9.01 9.44 -16.64
CA ASN A 215 -9.25 8.78 -17.92
C ASN A 215 -10.54 7.94 -17.86
N PRO A 216 -11.68 8.49 -18.32
CA PRO A 216 -12.97 7.81 -18.26
C PRO A 216 -13.08 6.56 -19.15
N ALA A 217 -12.08 6.30 -20.00
CA ALA A 217 -12.03 5.12 -20.86
C ALA A 217 -11.39 3.89 -20.19
N LEU A 218 -10.88 4.04 -18.95
CA LEU A 218 -10.41 2.95 -18.08
C LEU A 218 -11.57 2.42 -17.21
#